data_AF-A0A2W2GUU0-F1
#
_entry.id   AF-A0A2W2GUU0-F1
#
_cell.length_a   1.000
_cell.length_b   1.000
_cell.length_c   1.000
_cell.angle_alpha   90.00
_cell.angle_beta   90.00
_cell.angle_gamma   90.00
#
_symmetry.space_group_name_H-M   'P 1'
#
loop_
_entity.id
_entity.type
_entity.pdbx_description
1 polymer ?
#
loop_
_entity_poly.entity_id
_entity_poly.type
_entity_poly.pdbx_seq_one_letter_code
_entity_poly.pdbx_strand_id
1 'polypeptide(L)'
;MGPSDERRLNRSVGVCRMPKDSSDYTDVERKLRSHPRVAECAVARVETAVWETKLVAYVVPDGRVRAGELREFLARLVSPRRLPEVIALVEGLPRLPGGQVDYESLPLPAQEYRTVSTAKGGTYQVQPTTSTGAIAITTPIAAVAAFLLTNVFWPYSTDLTAVPQPWASLFFGLYLVECVSFGIGVGFLLFGRNMLVRARRGPVLTTLAHLAVTWLLASWWPQDNFYRLTAKNDWPAQAALVYVFNITLMLAAIVVVVYVAKRPVPLQDRLR
;
A
#
# COMPACT_ATOMS: atom_id res chain seq x y z
N MET A 1 -3.86 12.76 -34.19
CA MET A 1 -3.66 12.45 -32.76
C MET A 1 -3.90 13.72 -31.98
N GLY A 2 -5.04 13.82 -31.31
CA GLY A 2 -5.48 15.06 -30.67
C GLY A 2 -5.00 15.18 -29.22
N PRO A 3 -4.94 16.40 -28.66
CA PRO A 3 -4.54 16.70 -27.26
C PRO A 3 -5.50 16.14 -26.18
N SER A 4 -6.44 15.29 -26.59
CA SER A 4 -7.47 14.63 -25.78
C SER A 4 -7.07 13.22 -25.33
N ASP A 5 -6.03 12.60 -25.92
CA ASP A 5 -5.56 11.25 -25.52
C ASP A 5 -4.57 11.28 -24.35
N GLU A 6 -3.77 12.34 -24.19
CA GLU A 6 -2.80 12.47 -23.08
C GLU A 6 -3.46 12.73 -21.72
N ARG A 7 -4.62 13.38 -21.68
CA ARG A 7 -5.34 13.69 -20.43
C ARG A 7 -5.95 12.46 -19.75
N ARG A 8 -6.03 11.32 -20.43
CA ARG A 8 -6.65 10.08 -19.93
C ARG A 8 -5.66 9.13 -19.22
N LEU A 9 -4.40 9.54 -19.10
CA LEU A 9 -3.28 8.71 -18.63
C LEU A 9 -2.85 8.96 -17.17
N ASN A 10 -3.39 9.95 -16.47
CA ASN A 10 -2.85 10.39 -15.18
C ASN A 10 -3.88 10.49 -14.03
N ARG A 11 -4.67 9.44 -13.78
CA ARG A 11 -5.39 9.33 -12.49
C ARG A 11 -4.62 8.40 -11.54
N SER A 12 -3.67 8.99 -10.84
CA SER A 12 -3.23 8.60 -9.49
C SER A 12 -4.42 8.70 -8.50
N VAL A 13 -4.22 8.32 -7.23
CA VAL A 13 -5.16 8.50 -6.11
C VAL A 13 -6.15 9.64 -6.37
N GLY A 14 -7.44 9.31 -6.54
CA GLY A 14 -8.39 10.25 -7.13
C GLY A 14 -9.79 10.06 -6.60
N VAL A 15 -10.52 11.17 -6.49
CA VAL A 15 -11.92 11.16 -6.10
C VAL A 15 -12.74 10.68 -7.30
N CYS A 16 -13.33 9.50 -7.16
CA CYS A 16 -14.16 8.94 -8.21
C CYS A 16 -15.60 9.43 -8.06
N ARG A 17 -16.10 10.11 -9.10
CA ARG A 17 -17.53 10.35 -9.28
C ARG A 17 -18.24 8.99 -9.41
N MET A 18 -19.25 8.74 -8.58
CA MET A 18 -20.08 7.56 -8.73
C MET A 18 -21.02 7.72 -9.93
N PRO A 19 -21.35 6.63 -10.67
CA PRO A 19 -22.33 6.69 -11.76
C PRO A 19 -23.65 7.29 -11.28
N LYS A 20 -24.27 8.11 -12.12
CA LYS A 20 -25.50 8.87 -11.79
C LYS A 20 -26.69 7.97 -11.39
N ASP A 21 -26.62 6.68 -11.69
CA ASP A 21 -27.63 5.65 -11.39
C ASP A 21 -27.49 4.98 -10.01
N SER A 22 -26.44 5.27 -9.22
CA SER A 22 -26.42 4.80 -7.82
C SER A 22 -27.28 5.74 -6.96
N SER A 23 -28.54 5.36 -6.78
CA SER A 23 -29.58 6.12 -6.05
C SER A 23 -29.19 6.57 -4.63
N ASP A 24 -28.20 5.90 -4.02
CA ASP A 24 -27.80 6.10 -2.63
C ASP A 24 -27.06 7.42 -2.34
N TYR A 25 -26.23 7.94 -3.26
CA TYR A 25 -25.45 9.17 -2.98
C TYR A 25 -26.21 10.45 -3.30
N THR A 26 -27.04 10.42 -4.35
CA THR A 26 -27.94 11.52 -4.70
C THR A 26 -28.93 11.82 -3.56
N ASP A 27 -29.35 10.79 -2.82
CA ASP A 27 -30.19 10.95 -1.62
C ASP A 27 -29.44 11.66 -0.48
N VAL A 28 -28.19 11.25 -0.20
CA VAL A 28 -27.35 11.90 0.82
C VAL A 28 -27.04 13.35 0.46
N GLU A 29 -26.70 13.64 -0.80
CA GLU A 29 -26.50 15.01 -1.28
C GLU A 29 -27.77 15.85 -1.12
N ARG A 30 -28.93 15.32 -1.52
CA ARG A 30 -30.20 16.03 -1.42
C ARG A 30 -30.55 16.36 0.03
N LYS A 31 -30.32 15.42 0.94
CA LYS A 31 -30.54 15.61 2.38
C LYS A 31 -29.55 16.61 2.97
N LEU A 32 -28.28 16.62 2.55
CA LEU A 32 -27.33 17.66 2.98
C LEU A 32 -27.76 19.06 2.52
N ARG A 33 -28.21 19.19 1.26
CA ARG A 33 -28.67 20.48 0.71
C ARG A 33 -29.95 21.01 1.36
N SER A 34 -30.72 20.19 2.08
CA SER A 34 -31.89 20.68 2.81
C SER A 34 -31.53 21.34 4.15
N HIS A 35 -30.27 21.26 4.59
CA HIS A 35 -29.82 21.98 5.77
C HIS A 35 -29.66 23.48 5.45
N PRO A 36 -30.24 24.40 6.24
CA PRO A 36 -30.28 25.83 5.92
C PRO A 36 -28.91 26.54 5.92
N ARG A 37 -27.86 25.87 6.39
CA ARG A 37 -26.47 26.38 6.42
C ARG A 37 -25.54 25.68 5.41
N VAL A 38 -26.09 25.07 4.37
CA VAL A 38 -25.32 24.39 3.32
C VAL A 38 -25.62 25.08 1.99
N ALA A 39 -24.63 25.76 1.43
CA ALA A 39 -24.74 26.42 0.12
C ALA A 39 -24.64 25.39 -1.01
N GLU A 40 -23.61 24.54 -0.95
CA GLU A 40 -23.37 23.48 -1.93
C GLU A 40 -22.83 22.22 -1.26
N CYS A 41 -23.04 21.06 -1.90
CA CYS A 41 -22.39 19.82 -1.47
C CYS A 41 -22.18 18.85 -2.62
N ALA A 42 -21.16 18.02 -2.48
CA ALA A 42 -20.90 16.87 -3.33
C ALA A 42 -20.49 15.67 -2.47
N VAL A 43 -21.02 14.49 -2.76
CA VAL A 43 -20.65 13.26 -2.07
C VAL A 43 -19.88 12.38 -3.02
N ALA A 44 -18.72 11.92 -2.58
CA ALA A 44 -17.85 11.08 -3.39
C ALA A 44 -17.25 9.94 -2.58
N ARG A 45 -16.92 8.85 -3.28
CA ARG A 45 -16.07 7.83 -2.70
C ARG A 45 -14.61 8.22 -2.91
N VAL A 46 -13.90 8.38 -1.81
CA VAL A 46 -12.48 8.77 -1.82
C VAL A 46 -11.66 7.59 -1.36
N GLU A 47 -10.65 7.25 -2.15
CA GLU A 47 -9.65 6.27 -1.78
C GLU A 47 -8.60 6.97 -0.90
N THR A 48 -8.70 6.78 0.41
CA THR A 48 -7.87 7.50 1.40
C THR A 48 -6.56 6.76 1.74
N ALA A 49 -6.48 5.49 1.37
CA ALA A 49 -5.30 4.62 1.47
C ALA A 49 -5.52 3.38 0.60
N VAL A 50 -4.54 2.48 0.60
CA VAL A 50 -4.65 1.13 0.06
C VAL A 50 -5.86 0.43 0.73
N TRP A 51 -7.01 0.42 0.03
CA TRP A 51 -8.30 -0.32 0.27
C TRP A 51 -9.27 0.25 1.26
N GLU A 52 -9.06 1.50 1.65
CA GLU A 52 -10.04 2.23 2.41
C GLU A 52 -10.74 3.22 1.47
N THR A 53 -11.89 2.77 0.94
CA THR A 53 -12.79 3.64 0.18
C THR A 53 -13.79 4.25 1.15
N LYS A 54 -13.54 5.50 1.54
CA LYS A 54 -14.43 6.23 2.45
C LYS A 54 -15.50 6.95 1.65
N LEU A 55 -16.70 6.99 2.20
CA LEU A 55 -17.70 7.94 1.74
C LEU A 55 -17.39 9.32 2.34
N VAL A 56 -17.06 10.29 1.49
CA VAL A 56 -16.70 11.65 1.90
C VAL A 56 -17.73 12.63 1.35
N ALA A 57 -18.26 13.48 2.22
CA ALA A 57 -19.12 14.59 1.83
C ALA A 57 -18.32 15.89 1.87
N TYR A 58 -18.18 16.54 0.72
CA TYR A 58 -17.62 17.88 0.60
C TYR A 58 -18.75 18.90 0.68
N VAL A 59 -18.66 19.81 1.64
CA VAL A 59 -19.74 20.77 1.95
C VAL A 59 -19.19 22.18 1.93
N VAL A 60 -19.85 23.05 1.18
CA VAL A 60 -19.64 24.50 1.20
C VAL A 60 -20.64 25.09 2.20
N PRO A 61 -20.17 25.59 3.36
CA PRO A 61 -21.05 26.11 4.39
C PRO A 61 -21.61 27.49 4.01
N ASP A 62 -22.87 27.73 4.34
CA ASP A 62 -23.49 29.06 4.33
C ASP A 62 -23.57 29.58 5.77
N GLY A 63 -22.52 30.30 6.18
CA GLY A 63 -22.31 30.77 7.56
C GLY A 63 -21.54 29.79 8.46
N ARG A 64 -21.68 29.92 9.79
CA ARG A 64 -20.95 29.09 10.76
C ARG A 64 -21.67 27.75 10.97
N VAL A 65 -21.06 26.66 10.53
CA VAL A 65 -21.53 25.29 10.77
C VAL A 65 -20.34 24.37 11.00
N ARG A 66 -20.48 23.39 11.89
CA ARG A 66 -19.45 22.38 12.16
C ARG A 66 -19.76 21.07 11.47
N ALA A 67 -18.72 20.32 11.07
CA ALA A 67 -18.88 18.99 10.47
C ALA A 67 -19.69 18.02 11.36
N GLY A 68 -19.54 18.12 12.69
CA GLY A 68 -20.31 17.33 13.66
C GLY A 68 -21.82 17.61 13.61
N GLU A 69 -22.21 18.88 13.50
CA GLU A 69 -23.62 19.31 13.42
C GLU A 69 -24.28 18.75 12.15
N LEU A 70 -23.58 18.79 11.01
CA LEU A 70 -24.05 18.21 9.75
C LEU A 70 -24.15 16.68 9.80
N ARG A 71 -23.22 16.01 10.49
CA ARG A 71 -23.25 14.57 10.68
C ARG A 71 -24.44 14.14 11.52
N GLU A 72 -24.73 14.84 12.61
CA GLU A 72 -25.89 14.58 13.47
C GLU A 72 -27.20 14.81 12.72
N PHE A 73 -27.29 15.89 11.94
CA PHE A 73 -28.44 16.15 11.09
C PHE A 73 -28.67 15.02 10.08
N LEU A 74 -27.61 14.60 9.37
CA LEU A 74 -27.69 13.47 8.44
C LEU A 74 -28.07 12.15 9.11
N ALA A 75 -27.53 11.87 10.30
CA ALA A 75 -27.79 10.62 11.02
C ALA A 75 -29.28 10.43 11.38
N ARG A 76 -30.07 11.51 11.44
CA ARG A 76 -31.53 11.45 11.64
C ARG A 76 -32.30 11.14 10.36
N LEU A 77 -31.69 11.31 9.19
CA LEU A 77 -32.34 11.25 7.87
C LEU A 77 -31.88 10.06 7.02
N VAL A 78 -30.72 9.47 7.31
CA VAL A 78 -30.17 8.31 6.57
C VAL A 78 -29.78 7.18 7.51
N SER A 79 -29.85 5.94 7.01
CA SER A 79 -29.32 4.77 7.73
C SER A 79 -27.84 4.96 8.06
N PRO A 80 -27.33 4.46 9.20
CA PRO A 80 -25.91 4.52 9.55
C PRO A 80 -24.96 4.00 8.46
N ARG A 81 -25.41 3.04 7.64
CA ARG A 81 -24.62 2.51 6.51
C ARG A 81 -24.42 3.49 5.36
N ARG A 82 -25.27 4.52 5.25
CA ARG A 82 -25.20 5.56 4.21
C ARG A 82 -24.64 6.88 4.73
N LEU A 83 -24.30 6.95 6.01
CA LEU A 83 -23.73 8.14 6.61
C LEU A 83 -22.27 8.31 6.11
N PRO A 84 -21.89 9.48 5.57
CA PRO A 84 -20.51 9.75 5.20
C PRO A 84 -19.56 9.52 6.38
N GLU A 85 -18.42 8.87 6.10
CA GLU A 85 -17.38 8.63 7.09
C GLU A 85 -16.66 9.92 7.46
N VAL A 86 -16.48 10.81 6.47
CA VAL A 86 -15.84 12.13 6.61
C VAL A 86 -16.76 13.20 6.01
N ILE A 87 -16.89 14.32 6.70
CA ILE A 87 -17.52 15.54 6.18
C ILE A 87 -16.44 16.63 6.14
N ALA A 88 -15.99 16.97 4.94
CA ALA A 88 -14.97 17.98 4.70
C ALA A 88 -15.64 19.32 4.36
N LEU A 89 -15.39 20.34 5.18
CA LEU A 89 -15.83 21.70 4.89
C LEU A 89 -14.81 22.34 3.93
N VAL A 90 -15.30 22.84 2.79
CA VAL A 90 -14.47 23.47 1.75
C VAL A 90 -15.02 24.85 1.41
N GLU A 91 -14.16 25.77 0.97
CA GLU A 91 -14.57 27.13 0.60
C GLU A 91 -15.42 27.17 -0.67
N GLY A 92 -15.22 26.21 -1.56
CA GLY A 92 -15.97 26.10 -2.81
C GLY A 92 -15.75 24.74 -3.47
N LEU A 93 -16.69 24.33 -4.31
CA LEU A 93 -16.51 23.16 -5.15
C LEU A 93 -15.86 23.57 -6.47
N PRO A 94 -14.70 22.98 -6.84
CA PRO A 94 -14.09 23.25 -8.13
C PRO A 94 -15.00 22.75 -9.25
N ARG A 95 -15.06 23.51 -10.36
CA ARG A 95 -15.94 23.23 -11.50
C ARG A 95 -15.13 23.16 -12.79
N LEU A 96 -15.53 22.23 -13.65
CA LEU A 96 -15.10 22.17 -15.05
C LEU A 96 -15.66 23.39 -15.81
N PRO A 97 -15.07 23.77 -16.97
CA PRO A 97 -15.60 24.84 -17.83
C PRO A 97 -17.08 24.64 -18.22
N GLY A 98 -17.56 23.40 -18.24
CA GLY A 98 -18.98 23.05 -18.46
C GLY A 98 -19.88 23.14 -17.23
N GLY A 99 -19.44 23.73 -16.11
CA GLY A 99 -20.23 23.96 -14.88
C GLY A 99 -20.41 22.74 -13.96
N GLN A 100 -20.01 21.55 -14.40
CA GLN A 100 -20.02 20.33 -13.58
C GLN A 100 -18.90 20.34 -12.54
N VAL A 101 -19.12 19.71 -11.38
CA VAL A 101 -18.09 19.57 -10.33
C VAL A 101 -16.89 18.78 -10.86
N ASP A 102 -15.69 19.34 -10.68
CA ASP A 102 -14.43 18.69 -10.99
C ASP A 102 -13.95 17.85 -9.81
N TYR A 103 -14.42 16.60 -9.77
CA TYR A 103 -14.06 15.67 -8.71
C TYR A 103 -12.55 15.41 -8.64
N GLU A 104 -11.82 15.45 -9.76
CA GLU A 104 -10.37 15.16 -9.75
C GLU A 104 -9.56 16.21 -8.96
N SER A 105 -10.06 17.44 -8.92
CA SER A 105 -9.43 18.56 -8.21
C SER A 105 -9.90 18.72 -6.75
N LEU A 106 -10.79 17.85 -6.27
CA LEU A 106 -11.24 17.89 -4.87
C LEU A 106 -10.09 17.51 -3.93
N PRO A 107 -9.91 18.23 -2.81
CA PRO A 107 -8.87 17.90 -1.84
C PRO A 107 -9.13 16.53 -1.24
N LEU A 108 -8.09 15.69 -1.18
CA LEU A 108 -8.17 14.44 -0.43
C LEU A 108 -8.31 14.78 1.06
N PRO A 109 -9.23 14.14 1.80
CA PRO A 109 -9.26 14.33 3.24
C PRO A 109 -7.92 13.83 3.78
N ALA A 110 -7.18 14.73 4.45
CA ALA A 110 -6.03 14.33 5.23
C ALA A 110 -6.49 13.18 6.15
N GLN A 111 -5.63 12.16 6.35
CA GLN A 111 -5.91 11.15 7.35
C GLN A 111 -6.05 11.84 8.70
N GLU A 112 -7.27 12.21 9.07
CA GLU A 112 -7.58 12.68 10.40
C GLU A 112 -7.32 11.49 11.30
N TYR A 113 -6.17 11.54 11.99
CA TYR A 113 -5.95 10.83 13.24
C TYR A 113 -7.14 11.17 14.13
N ARG A 114 -8.15 10.29 14.16
CA ARG A 114 -9.26 10.45 15.07
C ARG A 114 -8.77 10.02 16.44
N THR A 115 -8.15 10.94 17.16
CA THR A 115 -7.97 10.82 18.60
C THR A 115 -9.36 10.93 19.22
N VAL A 116 -10.06 9.79 19.39
CA VAL A 116 -11.28 9.77 20.19
C VAL A 116 -10.84 9.77 21.66
N SER A 117 -10.77 10.96 22.24
CA SER A 117 -10.77 11.08 23.70
C SER A 117 -12.17 10.71 24.18
N THR A 118 -12.31 9.58 24.87
CA THR A 118 -13.55 9.28 25.60
C THR A 118 -13.52 10.03 26.92
N ALA A 119 -14.68 10.51 27.38
CA ALA A 119 -14.81 11.28 28.63
C ALA A 119 -14.46 10.50 29.92
N LYS A 120 -13.86 9.30 29.81
CA LYS A 120 -13.39 8.46 30.93
C LYS A 120 -11.92 8.00 30.76
N GLY A 121 -11.07 8.78 30.10
CA GLY A 121 -9.61 8.65 30.21
C GLY A 121 -8.97 7.37 29.63
N GLY A 122 -9.72 6.54 28.90
CA GLY A 122 -9.18 5.35 28.26
C GLY A 122 -8.66 5.67 26.86
N THR A 123 -7.33 5.69 26.69
CA THR A 123 -6.68 5.61 25.37
C THR A 123 -6.60 4.15 24.95
N TYR A 124 -7.37 3.73 23.95
CA TYR A 124 -7.13 2.45 23.28
C TYR A 124 -6.45 2.70 21.93
N GLN A 125 -5.31 2.04 21.76
CA GLN A 125 -4.56 1.98 20.51
C GLN A 125 -5.36 1.12 19.52
N VAL A 126 -5.74 1.68 18.37
CA VAL A 126 -6.25 0.87 17.26
C VAL A 126 -5.06 0.12 16.67
N GLN A 127 -5.13 -1.21 16.76
CA GLN A 127 -4.06 -2.12 16.37
C GLN A 127 -3.71 -1.96 14.89
N PRO A 128 -2.41 -1.88 14.53
CA PRO A 128 -2.01 -1.81 13.12
C PRO A 128 -2.56 -3.01 12.38
N THR A 129 -2.99 -2.80 11.13
CA THR A 129 -3.47 -3.86 10.22
C THR A 129 -2.66 -5.15 10.41
N THR A 130 -3.33 -6.26 10.73
CA THR A 130 -2.76 -7.53 11.26
C THR A 130 -1.52 -8.03 10.50
N SER A 131 -1.42 -7.74 9.21
CA SER A 131 -0.26 -8.07 8.36
C SER A 131 1.03 -7.33 8.72
N THR A 132 0.95 -6.03 9.06
CA THR A 132 2.15 -5.22 9.32
C THR A 132 2.78 -5.59 10.67
N GLY A 133 1.94 -5.81 11.68
CA GLY A 133 2.39 -6.33 12.98
C GLY A 133 2.97 -7.74 12.88
N ALA A 134 2.36 -8.62 12.09
CA ALA A 134 2.87 -9.98 11.88
C ALA A 134 4.23 -10.01 11.15
N ILE A 135 4.43 -9.15 10.14
CA ILE A 135 5.73 -8.99 9.47
C ILE A 135 6.78 -8.49 10.47
N ALA A 136 6.44 -7.48 11.29
CA ALA A 136 7.36 -6.93 12.27
C ALA A 136 7.81 -7.96 13.33
N ILE A 137 6.96 -8.93 13.67
CA ILE A 137 7.29 -10.02 14.62
C ILE A 137 8.08 -11.14 13.93
N THR A 138 7.68 -11.55 12.73
CA THR A 138 8.34 -12.67 12.03
C THR A 138 9.72 -12.31 11.48
N THR A 139 9.92 -11.06 11.09
CA THR A 139 11.21 -10.57 10.57
C THR A 139 12.39 -10.83 11.52
N PRO A 140 12.39 -10.37 12.79
CA PRO A 140 13.52 -10.61 13.69
C PRO A 140 13.72 -12.10 14.00
N ILE A 141 12.63 -12.87 14.13
CA ILE A 141 12.73 -14.32 14.38
C ILE A 141 13.44 -15.01 13.22
N ALA A 142 13.03 -14.74 11.98
CA ALA A 142 13.63 -15.31 10.79
C ALA A 142 15.07 -14.80 10.56
N ALA A 143 15.36 -13.53 10.86
CA ALA A 143 16.72 -12.98 10.76
C ALA A 143 17.68 -13.62 11.76
N VAL A 144 17.25 -13.79 13.02
CA VAL A 144 18.04 -14.49 14.04
C VAL A 144 18.24 -15.96 13.67
N ALA A 145 17.19 -16.62 13.17
CA ALA A 145 17.30 -17.99 12.68
C ALA A 145 18.31 -18.09 11.53
N ALA A 146 18.26 -17.19 10.54
CA ALA A 146 19.23 -17.15 9.45
C ALA A 146 20.66 -16.96 9.97
N PHE A 147 20.87 -16.02 10.91
CA PHE A 147 22.17 -15.78 11.52
C PHE A 147 22.73 -17.05 12.21
N LEU A 148 21.93 -17.69 13.05
CA LEU A 148 22.34 -18.88 13.81
C LEU A 148 22.56 -20.10 12.90
N LEU A 149 21.76 -20.24 11.84
CA LEU A 149 21.81 -21.40 10.95
C LEU A 149 22.84 -21.26 9.82
N THR A 150 23.43 -20.08 9.61
CA THR A 150 24.37 -19.87 8.49
C THR A 150 25.54 -20.84 8.53
N ASN A 151 26.17 -21.02 9.69
CA ASN A 151 27.30 -21.96 9.83
C ASN A 151 26.88 -23.44 9.75
N VAL A 152 25.59 -23.74 9.90
CA VAL A 152 25.06 -25.10 9.73
C VAL A 152 24.90 -25.43 8.25
N PHE A 153 24.37 -24.49 7.46
CA PHE A 153 24.14 -24.69 6.02
C PHE A 153 25.37 -24.43 5.16
N TRP A 154 26.17 -23.43 5.53
CA TRP A 154 27.36 -23.00 4.80
C TRP A 154 28.54 -22.84 5.77
N PRO A 155 29.16 -23.95 6.20
CA PRO A 155 30.31 -23.91 7.10
C PRO A 155 31.42 -23.00 6.54
N TYR A 156 32.03 -22.18 7.39
CA TYR A 156 33.17 -21.29 7.06
C TYR A 156 32.86 -20.12 6.10
N SER A 157 31.63 -20.01 5.59
CA SER A 157 31.23 -18.92 4.68
C SER A 157 31.30 -17.52 5.29
N THR A 158 31.32 -17.41 6.62
CA THR A 158 31.41 -16.14 7.35
C THR A 158 32.74 -16.00 8.10
N ASP A 159 33.75 -16.81 7.78
CA ASP A 159 35.06 -16.71 8.41
C ASP A 159 35.80 -15.47 7.90
N LEU A 160 36.09 -14.54 8.82
CA LEU A 160 36.77 -13.28 8.56
C LEU A 160 38.14 -13.21 9.23
N THR A 161 38.66 -14.32 9.75
CA THR A 161 39.95 -14.38 10.48
C THR A 161 41.13 -13.89 9.64
N ALA A 162 41.07 -14.10 8.32
CA ALA A 162 42.08 -13.64 7.37
C ALA A 162 41.90 -12.18 6.91
N VAL A 163 40.79 -11.53 7.28
CA VAL A 163 40.45 -10.19 6.80
C VAL A 163 40.92 -9.12 7.80
N PRO A 164 41.76 -8.15 7.40
CA PRO A 164 42.22 -7.10 8.30
C PRO A 164 41.12 -6.09 8.64
N GLN A 165 41.24 -5.44 9.80
CA GLN A 165 40.36 -4.32 10.17
C GLN A 165 40.65 -3.06 9.33
N PRO A 166 39.65 -2.22 9.01
CA PRO A 166 38.24 -2.28 9.43
C PRO A 166 37.34 -3.15 8.53
N TRP A 167 37.90 -3.80 7.50
CA TRP A 167 37.14 -4.50 6.47
C TRP A 167 36.34 -5.68 7.01
N ALA A 168 36.89 -6.41 7.98
CA ALA A 168 36.17 -7.48 8.67
C ALA A 168 34.87 -6.97 9.31
N SER A 169 34.88 -5.79 9.95
CA SER A 169 33.66 -5.19 10.51
C SER A 169 32.65 -4.79 9.43
N LEU A 170 33.10 -4.32 8.27
CA LEU A 170 32.21 -3.98 7.15
C LEU A 170 31.52 -5.22 6.56
N PHE A 171 32.27 -6.32 6.38
CA PHE A 171 31.69 -7.59 5.93
C PHE A 171 30.73 -8.19 6.95
N PHE A 172 31.06 -8.10 8.24
CA PHE A 172 30.13 -8.48 9.30
C PHE A 172 28.85 -7.65 9.26
N GLY A 173 28.96 -6.33 9.05
CA GLY A 173 27.80 -5.45 8.89
C GLY A 173 26.93 -5.81 7.68
N LEU A 174 27.55 -6.09 6.53
CA LEU A 174 26.85 -6.58 5.34
C LEU A 174 26.08 -7.87 5.64
N TYR A 175 26.72 -8.82 6.32
CA TYR A 175 26.09 -10.08 6.70
C TYR A 175 24.86 -9.90 7.60
N LEU A 176 24.89 -8.96 8.55
CA LEU A 176 23.69 -8.63 9.34
C LEU A 176 22.55 -8.10 8.47
N VAL A 177 22.87 -7.26 7.48
CA VAL A 177 21.87 -6.73 6.53
C VAL A 177 21.27 -7.85 5.68
N GLU A 178 22.07 -8.83 5.24
CA GLU A 178 21.60 -10.01 4.51
C GLU A 178 20.60 -10.83 5.35
N CYS A 179 20.93 -11.13 6.61
CA CYS A 179 20.02 -11.86 7.51
C CYS A 179 18.72 -11.08 7.77
N VAL A 180 18.80 -9.76 7.97
CA VAL A 180 17.61 -8.91 8.14
C VAL A 180 16.77 -8.90 6.87
N SER A 181 17.39 -8.74 5.69
CA SER A 181 16.70 -8.78 4.40
C SER A 181 16.00 -10.12 4.19
N PHE A 182 16.64 -11.23 4.55
CA PHE A 182 16.00 -12.54 4.55
C PHE A 182 14.80 -12.60 5.48
N GLY A 183 14.93 -12.08 6.71
CA GLY A 183 13.82 -12.01 7.66
C GLY A 183 12.62 -11.22 7.11
N ILE A 184 12.88 -10.06 6.49
CA ILE A 184 11.83 -9.25 5.83
C ILE A 184 11.20 -10.05 4.69
N GLY A 185 12.01 -10.74 3.87
CA GLY A 185 11.55 -11.59 2.79
C GLY A 185 10.60 -12.70 3.26
N VAL A 186 10.92 -13.38 4.37
CA VAL A 186 10.07 -14.41 4.99
C VAL A 186 8.78 -13.79 5.53
N GLY A 187 8.86 -12.68 6.26
CA GLY A 187 7.67 -11.98 6.76
C GLY A 187 6.75 -11.57 5.61
N PHE A 188 7.33 -11.01 4.54
CA PHE A 188 6.61 -10.62 3.34
C PHE A 188 6.00 -11.84 2.62
N LEU A 189 6.70 -12.97 2.54
CA LEU A 189 6.17 -14.21 1.95
C LEU A 189 4.91 -14.70 2.66
N LEU A 190 4.90 -14.63 3.99
CA LEU A 190 3.80 -15.14 4.81
C LEU A 190 2.60 -14.19 4.84
N PHE A 191 2.83 -12.88 4.93
CA PHE A 191 1.77 -11.91 5.21
C PHE A 191 1.65 -10.77 4.19
N GLY A 192 2.64 -10.59 3.32
CA GLY A 192 2.73 -9.53 2.31
C GLY A 192 1.79 -9.73 1.13
N ARG A 193 1.30 -10.95 0.86
CA ARG A 193 0.34 -11.22 -0.23
C ARG A 193 -0.87 -10.29 -0.19
N ASN A 194 -1.41 -10.07 0.99
CA ASN A 194 -2.59 -9.24 1.18
C ASN A 194 -2.32 -7.80 0.74
N MET A 195 -1.10 -7.28 0.93
CA MET A 195 -0.71 -5.94 0.48
C MET A 195 -0.65 -5.82 -1.06
N LEU A 196 -0.44 -6.93 -1.77
CA LEU A 196 -0.37 -6.96 -3.24
C LEU A 196 -1.70 -7.30 -3.90
N VAL A 197 -2.53 -8.16 -3.31
CA VAL A 197 -3.94 -8.34 -3.73
C VAL A 197 -4.67 -7.00 -3.64
N ARG A 198 -4.26 -6.23 -2.64
CA ARG A 198 -4.52 -4.82 -2.46
C ARG A 198 -3.93 -3.90 -3.57
N ALA A 199 -3.78 -4.38 -4.80
CA ALA A 199 -3.48 -3.53 -5.93
C ALA A 199 -4.47 -3.75 -7.11
N ARG A 200 -5.47 -4.63 -6.97
CA ARG A 200 -6.44 -4.98 -8.05
C ARG A 200 -5.77 -5.42 -9.35
N ARG A 201 -4.58 -6.01 -9.26
CA ARG A 201 -3.94 -6.67 -10.41
C ARG A 201 -4.54 -8.06 -10.59
N GLY A 202 -4.35 -8.67 -11.77
CA GLY A 202 -4.77 -10.05 -12.02
C GLY A 202 -4.17 -11.03 -10.99
N PRO A 203 -4.83 -12.16 -10.68
CA PRO A 203 -4.41 -13.08 -9.62
C PRO A 203 -3.03 -13.70 -9.90
N VAL A 204 -2.74 -14.01 -11.17
CA VAL A 204 -1.43 -14.53 -11.61
C VAL A 204 -0.34 -13.49 -11.38
N LEU A 205 -0.52 -12.27 -11.88
CA LEU A 205 0.49 -11.21 -11.75
C LEU A 205 0.73 -10.81 -10.29
N THR A 206 -0.31 -10.84 -9.46
CA THR A 206 -0.17 -10.62 -8.01
C THR A 206 0.65 -11.71 -7.34
N THR A 207 0.44 -12.97 -7.74
CA THR A 207 1.23 -14.09 -7.22
C THR A 207 2.68 -13.99 -7.67
N LEU A 208 2.92 -13.68 -8.94
CA LEU A 208 4.27 -13.48 -9.48
C LEU A 208 4.98 -12.32 -8.78
N ALA A 209 4.32 -11.18 -8.58
CA ALA A 209 4.90 -10.04 -7.88
C ALA A 209 5.21 -10.34 -6.41
N HIS A 210 4.35 -11.12 -5.76
CA HIS A 210 4.60 -11.57 -4.40
C HIS A 210 5.87 -12.42 -4.31
N LEU A 211 5.97 -13.45 -5.14
CA LEU A 211 7.15 -14.31 -5.19
C LEU A 211 8.40 -13.54 -5.60
N ALA A 212 8.28 -12.60 -6.55
CA ALA A 212 9.39 -11.77 -7.00
C ALA A 212 9.95 -10.87 -5.90
N VAL A 213 9.08 -10.15 -5.17
CA VAL A 213 9.52 -9.29 -4.05
C VAL A 213 10.12 -10.13 -2.92
N THR A 214 9.49 -11.27 -2.57
CA THR A 214 10.06 -12.20 -1.60
C THR A 214 11.46 -12.65 -2.04
N TRP A 215 11.62 -13.07 -3.29
CA TRP A 215 12.91 -13.56 -3.80
C TRP A 215 13.97 -12.47 -3.81
N LEU A 216 13.62 -11.24 -4.22
CA LEU A 216 14.50 -10.07 -4.19
C LEU A 216 14.99 -9.72 -2.77
N LEU A 217 14.25 -10.09 -1.73
CA LEU A 217 14.63 -9.84 -0.34
C LEU A 217 15.36 -11.02 0.29
N ALA A 218 14.89 -12.24 0.02
CA ALA A 218 15.38 -13.46 0.67
C ALA A 218 16.63 -14.07 0.01
N SER A 219 16.84 -13.85 -1.29
CA SER A 219 17.92 -14.50 -2.04
C SER A 219 19.33 -14.10 -1.60
N TRP A 220 19.54 -12.90 -1.04
CA TRP A 220 20.87 -12.41 -0.66
C TRP A 220 21.59 -13.33 0.33
N TRP A 221 20.87 -13.87 1.31
CA TRP A 221 21.45 -14.75 2.32
C TRP A 221 22.03 -16.05 1.73
N PRO A 222 21.28 -16.89 0.98
CA PRO A 222 21.88 -18.05 0.34
C PRO A 222 22.85 -17.67 -0.79
N GLN A 223 22.56 -16.63 -1.57
CA GLN A 223 23.38 -16.21 -2.71
C GLN A 223 24.82 -15.93 -2.27
N ASP A 224 25.01 -15.03 -1.29
CA ASP A 224 26.35 -14.60 -0.94
C ASP A 224 27.16 -15.74 -0.29
N ASN A 225 26.52 -16.54 0.57
CA ASN A 225 27.17 -17.71 1.17
C ASN A 225 27.59 -18.76 0.14
N PHE A 226 26.77 -19.02 -0.88
CA PHE A 226 27.18 -19.91 -1.98
C PHE A 226 28.34 -19.34 -2.80
N TYR A 227 28.33 -18.03 -3.10
CA TYR A 227 29.44 -17.40 -3.80
C TYR A 227 30.75 -17.45 -3.01
N ARG A 228 30.70 -17.27 -1.68
CA ARG A 228 31.89 -17.34 -0.80
C ARG A 228 32.51 -18.74 -0.75
N LEU A 229 31.70 -19.78 -0.85
CA LEU A 229 32.18 -21.18 -0.80
C LEU A 229 32.55 -21.75 -2.16
N THR A 230 32.11 -21.14 -3.25
CA THR A 230 32.40 -21.65 -4.59
C THR A 230 33.80 -21.26 -5.01
N ALA A 231 34.60 -22.24 -5.41
CA ALA A 231 35.94 -21.99 -5.91
C ALA A 231 35.88 -21.12 -7.18
N LYS A 232 36.80 -20.17 -7.31
CA LYS A 232 36.81 -19.20 -8.42
C LYS A 232 37.04 -19.85 -9.79
N ASN A 233 37.64 -21.02 -9.81
CA ASN A 233 37.94 -21.81 -11.01
C ASN A 233 36.91 -22.92 -11.29
N ASP A 234 35.88 -23.08 -10.45
CA ASP A 234 34.81 -24.05 -10.66
C ASP A 234 33.73 -23.45 -11.58
N TRP A 235 33.99 -23.47 -12.89
CA TRP A 235 33.11 -22.85 -13.88
C TRP A 235 31.67 -23.38 -13.89
N PRO A 236 31.41 -24.71 -13.76
CA PRO A 236 30.06 -25.21 -13.64
C PRO A 236 29.30 -24.63 -12.45
N ALA A 237 29.92 -24.58 -11.27
CA ALA A 237 29.27 -24.02 -10.08
C ALA A 237 29.05 -22.50 -10.21
N GLN A 238 30.05 -21.77 -10.71
CA GLN A 238 29.93 -20.33 -10.98
C GLN A 238 28.77 -20.03 -11.96
N ALA A 239 28.66 -20.80 -13.04
CA ALA A 239 27.55 -20.67 -13.98
C ALA A 239 26.21 -20.96 -13.31
N ALA A 240 26.11 -22.03 -12.51
CA ALA A 240 24.88 -22.34 -11.78
C ALA A 240 24.44 -21.18 -10.88
N LEU A 241 25.35 -20.54 -10.14
CA LEU A 241 25.02 -19.39 -9.28
C LEU A 241 24.49 -18.19 -10.06
N VAL A 242 25.09 -17.87 -11.21
CA VAL A 242 24.63 -16.78 -12.07
C VAL A 242 23.19 -17.05 -12.55
N TYR A 243 22.89 -18.27 -12.99
CA TYR A 243 21.55 -18.60 -13.48
C TYR A 243 20.52 -18.71 -12.36
N VAL A 244 20.90 -19.27 -11.20
CA VAL A 244 19.99 -19.47 -10.06
C VAL A 244 19.68 -18.17 -9.35
N PHE A 245 20.65 -17.28 -9.16
CA PHE A 245 20.47 -16.03 -8.42
C PHE A 245 20.40 -14.82 -9.35
N ASN A 246 21.45 -14.52 -10.11
CA ASN A 246 21.52 -13.25 -10.84
C ASN A 246 20.43 -13.12 -11.89
N ILE A 247 20.21 -14.16 -12.72
CA ILE A 247 19.17 -14.14 -13.75
C ILE A 247 17.77 -14.10 -13.12
N THR A 248 17.51 -14.91 -12.10
CA THR A 248 16.18 -14.92 -11.45
C THR A 248 15.89 -13.60 -10.73
N LEU A 249 16.90 -12.92 -10.19
CA LEU A 249 16.74 -11.58 -9.61
C LEU A 249 16.41 -10.53 -10.66
N MET A 250 17.05 -10.57 -11.83
CA MET A 250 16.70 -9.70 -12.96
C MET A 250 15.25 -9.95 -13.41
N LEU A 251 14.85 -11.22 -13.53
CA LEU A 251 13.47 -11.58 -13.87
C LEU A 251 12.46 -11.13 -12.81
N ALA A 252 12.80 -11.29 -11.53
CA ALA A 252 11.97 -10.82 -10.42
C ALA A 252 11.80 -9.29 -10.47
N ALA A 253 12.87 -8.54 -10.73
CA ALA A 253 12.80 -7.10 -10.91
C ALA A 253 11.89 -6.70 -12.08
N ILE A 254 11.97 -7.41 -13.22
CA ILE A 254 11.08 -7.19 -14.37
C ILE A 254 9.62 -7.44 -13.96
N VAL A 255 9.32 -8.50 -13.22
CA VAL A 255 7.96 -8.79 -12.73
C VAL A 255 7.44 -7.65 -11.86
N VAL A 256 8.27 -7.11 -10.97
CA VAL A 256 7.90 -5.95 -10.13
C VAL A 256 7.60 -4.72 -10.99
N VAL A 257 8.45 -4.43 -11.98
CA VAL A 257 8.21 -3.33 -12.94
C VAL A 257 6.88 -3.51 -13.66
N VAL A 258 6.60 -4.70 -14.19
CA VAL A 258 5.33 -5.02 -14.86
C VAL A 258 4.15 -4.87 -13.91
N TYR A 259 4.28 -5.32 -12.66
CA TYR A 259 3.22 -5.22 -11.65
C TYR A 259 2.90 -3.77 -11.27
N VAL A 260 3.93 -2.92 -11.16
CA VAL A 260 3.78 -1.49 -10.88
C VAL A 260 3.20 -0.75 -12.10
N ALA A 261 3.68 -1.05 -13.30
CA ALA A 261 3.24 -0.42 -14.54
C ALA A 261 1.82 -0.84 -14.98
N LYS A 262 1.36 -2.04 -14.63
CA LYS A 262 0.04 -2.54 -15.05
C LYS A 262 -1.10 -1.89 -14.26
N ARG A 263 -2.09 -1.40 -14.99
CA ARG A 263 -3.30 -0.76 -14.42
C ARG A 263 -4.17 -1.75 -13.63
N PRO A 264 -4.91 -1.25 -12.61
CA PRO A 264 -5.96 -2.01 -11.93
C PRO A 264 -7.01 -2.59 -12.90
N VAL A 265 -7.49 -3.80 -12.63
CA VAL A 265 -8.63 -4.38 -13.35
C VAL A 265 -9.90 -3.60 -12.98
N PRO A 266 -10.70 -3.10 -13.95
CA PRO A 266 -11.96 -2.41 -13.69
C PRO A 266 -12.95 -3.30 -12.92
N LEU A 267 -13.71 -2.69 -11.99
CA LEU A 267 -14.72 -3.40 -11.18
C LEU A 267 -15.81 -4.09 -12.00
N GLN A 268 -16.05 -3.63 -13.24
CA GLN A 268 -17.11 -4.13 -14.11
C GLN A 268 -16.82 -5.53 -14.67
N ASP A 269 -15.54 -5.93 -14.77
CA ASP A 269 -15.13 -7.20 -15.38
C ASP A 269 -15.19 -8.41 -14.41
N ARG A 270 -15.53 -8.19 -13.13
CA ARG A 270 -15.67 -9.28 -12.12
C ARG A 270 -17.12 -9.71 -11.87
N LEU A 271 -18.09 -9.02 -12.46
CA LEU A 271 -19.52 -9.35 -12.33
C LEU A 271 -20.03 -10.19 -13.51
N ARG A 272 -19.12 -10.79 -14.28
CA ARG A 272 -19.40 -11.71 -15.38
C ARG A 272 -18.76 -13.06 -15.09
#